data_AF-A0A7W1CWY8-F1
#
_entry.id   AF-A0A7W1CWY8-F1
#
_cell.length_a   1.000
_cell.length_b   1.000
_cell.length_c   1.000
_cell.angle_alpha   90.00
_cell.angle_beta   90.00
_cell.angle_gamma   90.00
#
_symmetry.space_group_name_H-M   'P 1'
#
loop_
_entity.id
_entity.type
_entity.pdbx_description
1 polymer ?
#
loop_
_entity_poly.entity_id
_entity_poly.type
_entity_poly.pdbx_seq_one_letter_code
_entity_poly.pdbx_strand_id
1 'polypeptide(L)'
;MYTIRPLAGLGSYAEASGAGYSVDRTVTLLRRYLYVEGETMRCLAAHLNGIPEWEVKCAVSLHLWQDAEHGTWLRERVKEMRTPPLYLSEVPDKALADFFEELTRSETTAELLIGVYKVLKHELIRAFRRHMVEANPLADQPTMRILKFTLLEEEEQLEWGLDALGSLLEHEEPGAEEISSLDAWEDHLNAYLSAAGGISGDLERASEDDLPPSRAVGPFEPVRTPRRDGRFARVWRSRGIRPEDISPHERDWWNLYVRLTEMHVPELLALILYEWKDQPWEFYRDVARHLWDEARHAMLGEAAFEARGANMFEVPHEIAFAELPNTQFDPMDRYMLLWGAEQGAMKGPTGKRRQHEIATAATDPLSITFHDFDWADEVLHVHIARRWLKPHFGSREEMNQKAAALWQTYEQLMKEDCKLLGRDVWWDEFYEKVRDLDEHR
;
A
#
# COMPACT_ATOMS: atom_id res chain seq x y z
N MET A 1 -40.01 36.10 -3.82
CA MET A 1 -38.58 36.07 -3.46
C MET A 1 -38.07 34.67 -3.79
N TYR A 2 -37.09 34.52 -4.69
CA TYR A 2 -36.53 33.20 -4.96
C TYR A 2 -35.56 32.81 -3.84
N THR A 3 -35.70 31.59 -3.31
CA THR A 3 -34.95 31.05 -2.16
C THR A 3 -33.70 30.28 -2.59
N ILE A 4 -33.06 30.72 -3.67
CA ILE A 4 -31.84 30.07 -4.18
C ILE A 4 -30.68 30.44 -3.24
N ARG A 5 -29.92 29.45 -2.77
CA ARG A 5 -28.77 29.70 -1.89
C ARG A 5 -27.72 30.53 -2.65
N PRO A 6 -27.26 31.67 -2.10
CA PRO A 6 -26.22 32.47 -2.75
C PRO A 6 -24.88 31.71 -2.74
N LEU A 7 -23.89 32.26 -3.46
CA LEU A 7 -22.49 31.76 -3.46
C LEU A 7 -22.37 30.25 -3.76
N ALA A 8 -23.20 29.74 -4.68
CA ALA A 8 -23.28 28.32 -5.04
C ALA A 8 -23.54 27.37 -3.85
N GLY A 9 -24.02 27.87 -2.72
CA GLY A 9 -24.22 27.08 -1.49
C GLY A 9 -22.95 26.78 -0.72
N LEU A 10 -21.83 27.43 -1.03
CA LEU A 10 -20.53 27.27 -0.34
C LEU A 10 -20.50 27.92 1.05
N GLY A 11 -21.41 28.85 1.31
CA GLY A 11 -21.51 29.56 2.58
C GLY A 11 -22.43 30.78 2.49
N SER A 12 -22.58 31.46 3.61
CA SER A 12 -23.25 32.74 3.73
C SER A 12 -22.32 33.89 3.32
N TYR A 13 -22.90 35.07 3.02
CA TYR A 13 -22.11 36.28 2.80
C TYR A 13 -21.29 36.67 4.04
N ALA A 14 -21.75 36.34 5.25
CA ALA A 14 -21.02 36.62 6.49
C ALA A 14 -19.74 35.78 6.57
N GLU A 15 -19.83 34.47 6.33
CA GLU A 15 -18.68 33.55 6.31
C GLU A 15 -17.68 33.92 5.20
N ALA A 16 -18.19 34.20 3.99
CA ALA A 16 -17.34 34.58 2.84
C ALA A 16 -16.68 35.96 2.99
N SER A 17 -17.18 36.83 3.88
CA SER A 17 -16.59 38.15 4.15
C SER A 17 -15.47 38.09 5.20
N GLY A 18 -15.27 36.96 5.87
CA GLY A 18 -14.10 36.74 6.73
C GLY A 18 -12.81 36.62 5.92
N ALA A 19 -11.67 37.04 6.49
CA ALA A 19 -10.40 37.04 5.74
C ALA A 19 -9.88 35.63 5.40
N GLY A 20 -10.01 34.68 6.32
CA GLY A 20 -9.40 33.34 6.20
C GLY A 20 -7.88 33.37 6.11
N TYR A 21 -7.28 32.29 5.62
CA TYR A 21 -5.83 32.22 5.39
C TYR A 21 -5.38 33.06 4.19
N SER A 22 -4.16 33.62 4.30
CA SER A 22 -3.44 34.14 3.14
C SER A 22 -2.93 33.00 2.26
N VAL A 23 -2.62 33.30 0.99
CA VAL A 23 -2.00 32.32 0.07
C VAL A 23 -0.72 31.74 0.66
N ASP A 24 0.13 32.57 1.26
CA ASP A 24 1.40 32.10 1.85
C ASP A 24 1.15 31.13 3.01
N ARG A 25 0.18 31.43 3.89
CA ARG A 25 -0.19 30.53 4.99
C ARG A 25 -0.78 29.22 4.46
N THR A 26 -1.68 29.28 3.48
CA THR A 26 -2.23 28.07 2.84
C THR A 26 -1.10 27.23 2.23
N VAL A 27 -0.14 27.83 1.53
CA VAL A 27 0.99 27.09 0.95
C VAL A 27 1.88 26.46 2.03
N THR A 28 2.14 27.15 3.13
CA THR A 28 2.86 26.56 4.28
C THR A 28 2.13 25.33 4.83
N LEU A 29 0.81 25.41 5.01
CA LEU A 29 0.00 24.29 5.50
C LEU A 29 -0.01 23.12 4.50
N LEU A 30 -0.29 23.38 3.23
CA LEU A 30 -0.34 22.35 2.19
C LEU A 30 1.00 21.61 2.02
N ARG A 31 2.13 22.28 2.24
CA ARG A 31 3.44 21.63 2.23
C ARG A 31 3.66 20.70 3.41
N ARG A 32 3.16 21.07 4.60
CA ARG A 32 3.20 20.18 5.77
C ARG A 32 2.33 18.95 5.54
N TYR A 33 1.12 19.14 5.03
CA TYR A 33 0.23 18.03 4.66
C TYR A 33 0.86 17.15 3.59
N LEU A 34 1.42 17.76 2.54
CA LEU A 34 2.09 17.03 1.46
C LEU A 34 3.24 16.17 1.98
N TYR A 35 4.06 16.72 2.88
CA TYR A 35 5.16 16.00 3.48
C TYR A 35 4.64 14.80 4.29
N VAL A 36 3.63 15.01 5.12
CA VAL A 36 3.02 13.97 5.96
C VAL A 36 2.42 12.84 5.13
N GLU A 37 1.63 13.14 4.10
CA GLU A 37 1.07 12.13 3.19
C GLU A 37 2.18 11.32 2.51
N GLY A 38 3.21 12.00 1.99
CA GLY A 38 4.34 11.34 1.33
C GLY A 38 5.17 10.46 2.25
N GLU A 39 5.44 10.89 3.48
CA GLU A 39 6.20 10.11 4.45
C GLU A 39 5.36 9.00 5.10
N THR A 40 4.04 9.15 5.21
CA THR A 40 3.13 8.07 5.64
C THR A 40 3.17 6.92 4.64
N MET A 41 3.02 7.22 3.34
CA MET A 41 3.18 6.24 2.26
C MET A 41 4.52 5.51 2.34
N ARG A 42 5.63 6.24 2.57
CA ARG A 42 6.98 5.63 2.69
C ARG A 42 7.11 4.74 3.92
N CYS A 43 6.62 5.20 5.07
CA CYS A 43 6.64 4.45 6.34
C CYS A 43 5.88 3.13 6.18
N LEU A 44 4.64 3.19 5.69
CA LEU A 44 3.81 2.03 5.41
C LEU A 44 4.48 1.02 4.47
N ALA A 45 5.08 1.51 3.38
CA ALA A 45 5.85 0.67 2.46
C ALA A 45 7.08 0.03 3.13
N ALA A 46 7.77 0.73 4.03
CA ALA A 46 8.92 0.21 4.76
C ALA A 46 8.56 -0.98 5.67
N HIS A 47 7.34 -0.97 6.24
CA HIS A 47 6.87 -1.99 7.18
C HIS A 47 6.14 -3.16 6.52
N LEU A 48 5.61 -3.02 5.29
CA LEU A 48 4.68 -4.00 4.70
C LEU A 48 5.16 -5.46 4.79
N ASN A 49 6.44 -5.73 4.52
CA ASN A 49 7.01 -7.09 4.59
C ASN A 49 7.09 -7.65 6.02
N GLY A 50 7.23 -6.77 7.02
CA GLY A 50 7.37 -7.13 8.43
C GLY A 50 6.04 -7.43 9.12
N ILE A 51 4.92 -7.03 8.53
CA ILE A 51 3.56 -7.30 9.03
C ILE A 51 3.25 -8.80 8.78
N PRO A 52 2.87 -9.60 9.78
CA PRO A 52 2.45 -10.97 9.55
C PRO A 52 0.96 -11.12 9.17
N GLU A 53 0.09 -10.22 9.64
CA GLU A 53 -1.35 -10.25 9.39
C GLU A 53 -1.68 -9.83 7.95
N TRP A 54 -2.42 -10.67 7.22
CA TRP A 54 -2.77 -10.39 5.83
C TRP A 54 -3.72 -9.20 5.69
N GLU A 55 -4.73 -9.13 6.56
CA GLU A 55 -5.74 -8.07 6.57
C GLU A 55 -5.10 -6.69 6.79
N VAL A 56 -4.07 -6.63 7.62
CA VAL A 56 -3.31 -5.39 7.84
C VAL A 56 -2.51 -5.02 6.61
N LYS A 57 -1.90 -5.97 5.90
CA LYS A 57 -1.25 -5.69 4.61
C LYS A 57 -2.22 -5.14 3.58
N CYS A 58 -3.41 -5.75 3.46
CA CYS A 58 -4.45 -5.28 2.55
C CYS A 58 -4.77 -3.81 2.78
N ALA A 59 -5.06 -3.43 4.03
CA ALA A 59 -5.40 -2.06 4.37
C ALA A 59 -4.23 -1.11 4.20
N VAL A 60 -3.03 -1.49 4.67
CA VAL A 60 -1.82 -0.68 4.48
C VAL A 60 -1.55 -0.42 3.00
N SER A 61 -1.72 -1.43 2.13
CA SER A 61 -1.62 -1.28 0.67
C SER A 61 -2.63 -0.29 0.08
N LEU A 62 -3.87 -0.28 0.58
CA LEU A 62 -4.88 0.70 0.18
C LEU A 62 -4.48 2.10 0.64
N HIS A 63 -4.18 2.25 1.93
CA HIS A 63 -3.95 3.52 2.58
C HIS A 63 -2.71 4.22 2.01
N LEU A 64 -1.61 3.49 1.77
CA LEU A 64 -0.42 4.07 1.15
C LEU A 64 -0.68 4.57 -0.28
N TRP A 65 -1.56 3.93 -1.04
CA TRP A 65 -1.94 4.40 -2.37
C TRP A 65 -2.82 5.65 -2.30
N GLN A 66 -3.78 5.69 -1.37
CA GLN A 66 -4.60 6.88 -1.11
C GLN A 66 -3.72 8.07 -0.68
N ASP A 67 -2.78 7.86 0.25
CA ASP A 67 -1.82 8.89 0.68
C ASP A 67 -0.99 9.43 -0.52
N ALA A 68 -0.64 8.57 -1.48
CA ALA A 68 0.04 8.97 -2.72
C ALA A 68 -0.86 9.80 -3.66
N GLU A 69 -2.15 9.49 -3.74
CA GLU A 69 -3.12 10.31 -4.48
C GLU A 69 -3.36 11.65 -3.78
N HIS A 70 -3.51 11.67 -2.46
CA HIS A 70 -3.60 12.88 -1.64
C HIS A 70 -2.39 13.79 -1.86
N GLY A 71 -1.18 13.24 -1.78
CA GLY A 71 0.06 13.95 -2.06
C GLY A 71 0.12 14.51 -3.48
N THR A 72 -0.48 13.82 -4.45
CA THR A 72 -0.61 14.33 -5.84
C THR A 72 -1.54 15.54 -5.89
N TRP A 73 -2.73 15.47 -5.28
CA TRP A 73 -3.68 16.58 -5.26
C TRP A 73 -3.10 17.81 -4.56
N LEU A 74 -2.40 17.62 -3.44
CA LEU A 74 -1.73 18.69 -2.70
C LEU A 74 -0.60 19.32 -3.52
N ARG A 75 0.21 18.52 -4.23
CA ARG A 75 1.25 19.02 -5.15
C ARG A 75 0.70 19.90 -6.25
N GLU A 76 -0.35 19.44 -6.92
CA GLU A 76 -1.01 20.24 -7.97
C GLU A 76 -1.59 21.52 -7.39
N ARG A 77 -2.21 21.46 -6.21
CA ARG A 77 -2.75 22.66 -5.57
C ARG A 77 -1.67 23.67 -5.21
N VAL A 78 -0.51 23.23 -4.70
CA VAL A 78 0.61 24.15 -4.42
C VAL A 78 1.16 24.78 -5.71
N LYS A 79 1.20 24.06 -6.85
CA LYS A 79 1.64 24.59 -8.16
C LYS A 79 0.72 25.71 -8.67
N GLU A 80 -0.58 25.65 -8.36
CA GLU A 80 -1.55 26.69 -8.72
C GLU A 80 -1.38 27.97 -7.89
N MET A 81 -0.70 27.88 -6.75
CA MET A 81 -0.45 29.01 -5.87
C MET A 81 0.79 29.80 -6.33
N ARG A 82 0.71 31.13 -6.30
CA ARG A 82 1.68 32.10 -6.83
C ARG A 82 3.01 32.20 -6.06
N THR A 83 3.63 31.06 -5.70
CA THR A 83 4.74 31.00 -4.73
C THR A 83 5.92 30.17 -5.26
N PRO A 84 6.62 30.63 -6.31
CA PRO A 84 7.89 30.02 -6.71
C PRO A 84 9.03 30.42 -5.73
N PRO A 85 10.01 29.55 -5.48
CA PRO A 85 10.06 28.14 -5.87
C PRO A 85 9.14 27.25 -5.00
N LEU A 86 8.67 26.15 -5.59
CA LEU A 86 7.57 25.36 -5.02
C LEU A 86 7.97 24.44 -3.86
N TYR A 87 9.28 24.18 -3.64
CA TYR A 87 9.85 23.34 -2.57
C TYR A 87 9.00 22.08 -2.24
N LEU A 88 8.49 21.38 -3.27
CA LEU A 88 7.55 20.26 -3.10
C LEU A 88 8.20 18.98 -2.55
N SER A 89 9.53 18.94 -2.49
CA SER A 89 10.30 17.79 -1.99
C SER A 89 11.18 18.17 -0.80
N GLU A 90 10.99 19.37 -0.24
CA GLU A 90 11.76 19.81 0.92
C GLU A 90 11.01 19.46 2.22
N VAL A 91 11.78 19.14 3.26
CA VAL A 91 11.27 18.94 4.60
C VAL A 91 10.74 20.29 5.12
N PRO A 92 9.43 20.42 5.41
CA PRO A 92 8.84 21.70 5.81
C PRO A 92 9.16 22.08 7.26
N ASP A 93 9.53 21.10 8.09
CA ASP A 93 9.86 21.26 9.51
C ASP A 93 10.74 20.10 9.97
N LYS A 94 11.87 20.39 10.61
CA LYS A 94 12.80 19.36 11.11
C LYS A 94 12.13 18.45 12.14
N ALA A 95 11.31 19.00 13.05
CA ALA A 95 10.66 18.20 14.09
C ALA A 95 9.61 17.24 13.51
N LEU A 96 8.99 17.57 12.37
CA LEU A 96 8.15 16.61 11.64
C LEU A 96 8.98 15.47 11.04
N ALA A 97 10.17 15.76 10.52
CA ALA A 97 11.06 14.70 10.04
C ALA A 97 11.55 13.80 11.18
N ASP A 98 11.90 14.39 12.32
CA ASP A 98 12.29 13.63 13.51
C ASP A 98 11.14 12.72 13.99
N PHE A 99 9.89 13.19 13.96
CA PHE A 99 8.72 12.35 14.23
C PHE A 99 8.61 11.13 13.29
N PHE A 100 8.83 11.30 11.99
CA PHE A 100 8.78 10.16 11.04
C PHE A 100 9.95 9.20 11.20
N GLU A 101 11.14 9.71 11.56
CA GLU A 101 12.29 8.87 11.92
C GLU A 101 12.00 7.98 13.12
N GLU A 102 11.24 8.47 14.10
CA GLU A 102 10.75 7.69 15.24
C GLU A 102 9.62 6.74 14.82
N LEU A 103 8.58 7.20 14.14
CA LEU A 103 7.44 6.36 13.72
C LEU A 103 7.89 5.11 12.92
N THR A 104 8.88 5.28 12.05
CA THR A 104 9.48 4.19 11.26
C THR A 104 10.19 3.14 12.14
N ARG A 105 10.42 3.40 13.43
CA ARG A 105 10.98 2.45 14.41
C ARG A 105 9.94 1.58 15.10
N SER A 106 8.69 1.57 14.62
CA SER A 106 7.68 0.64 15.10
C SER A 106 8.15 -0.81 14.91
N GLU A 107 8.23 -1.58 15.99
CA GLU A 107 8.80 -2.94 15.95
C GLU A 107 7.74 -4.03 15.72
N THR A 108 6.49 -3.77 16.12
CA THR A 108 5.35 -4.70 16.01
C THR A 108 4.23 -4.11 15.17
N THR A 109 3.29 -4.94 14.72
CA THR A 109 2.07 -4.48 14.07
C THR A 109 1.30 -3.53 14.99
N ALA A 110 1.16 -3.85 16.28
CA ALA A 110 0.49 -2.98 17.24
C ALA A 110 1.16 -1.59 17.37
N GLU A 111 2.49 -1.54 17.50
CA GLU A 111 3.22 -0.27 17.56
C GLU A 111 3.03 0.58 16.30
N LEU A 112 3.03 -0.06 15.11
CA LEU A 112 2.78 0.62 13.84
C LEU A 112 1.35 1.18 13.77
N LEU A 113 0.35 0.39 14.16
CA LEU A 113 -1.05 0.81 14.14
C LEU A 113 -1.30 1.97 15.12
N ILE A 114 -0.70 1.93 16.31
CA ILE A 114 -0.74 3.05 17.27
C ILE A 114 -0.14 4.31 16.64
N GLY A 115 1.08 4.20 16.09
CA GLY A 115 1.78 5.36 15.57
C GLY A 115 1.09 5.99 14.35
N VAL A 116 0.61 5.17 13.41
CA VAL A 116 -0.05 5.65 12.19
C VAL A 116 -1.47 6.13 12.48
N TYR A 117 -2.29 5.35 13.19
CA TYR A 117 -3.72 5.65 13.31
C TYR A 117 -4.05 6.45 14.58
N LYS A 118 -3.58 6.05 15.76
CA LYS A 118 -3.88 6.79 17.02
C LYS A 118 -3.18 8.14 17.09
N VAL A 119 -1.94 8.24 16.59
CA VAL A 119 -1.13 9.46 16.70
C VAL A 119 -1.18 10.28 15.41
N LEU A 120 -0.65 9.76 14.30
CA LEU A 120 -0.45 10.53 13.08
C LEU A 120 -1.76 10.93 12.37
N LYS A 121 -2.58 9.96 11.97
CA LYS A 121 -3.81 10.23 11.22
C LYS A 121 -4.86 10.96 12.04
N HIS A 122 -4.98 10.66 13.33
CA HIS A 122 -5.82 11.42 14.26
C HIS A 122 -5.46 12.93 14.26
N GLU A 123 -4.18 13.27 14.35
CA GLU A 123 -3.74 14.68 14.30
C GLU A 123 -3.85 15.29 12.90
N LEU A 124 -3.62 14.51 11.83
CA LEU A 124 -3.80 14.96 10.45
C LEU A 124 -5.25 15.36 10.17
N ILE A 125 -6.21 14.55 10.61
CA ILE A 125 -7.65 14.83 10.55
C ILE A 125 -7.99 16.11 11.32
N ARG A 126 -7.43 16.31 12.54
CA ARG A 126 -7.59 17.57 13.29
C ARG A 126 -7.12 18.76 12.45
N ALA A 127 -5.94 18.65 11.84
CA ALA A 127 -5.35 19.72 11.04
C ALA A 127 -6.20 20.05 9.80
N PHE A 128 -6.72 19.04 9.08
CA PHE A 128 -7.62 19.25 7.94
C PHE A 128 -8.95 19.88 8.35
N ARG A 129 -9.60 19.37 9.40
CA ARG A 129 -10.85 19.95 9.92
C ARG A 129 -10.64 21.40 10.33
N ARG A 130 -9.52 21.72 11.00
CA ARG A 130 -9.16 23.09 11.35
C ARG A 130 -8.97 23.97 10.11
N HIS A 131 -8.24 23.49 9.11
CA HIS A 131 -8.06 24.22 7.85
C HIS A 131 -9.40 24.56 7.22
N MET A 132 -10.31 23.59 7.13
CA MET A 132 -11.63 23.78 6.53
C MET A 132 -12.52 24.77 7.30
N VAL A 133 -12.34 24.91 8.62
CA VAL A 133 -13.05 25.89 9.45
C VAL A 133 -12.46 27.30 9.31
N GLU A 134 -11.14 27.43 9.27
CA GLU A 134 -10.46 28.74 9.26
C GLU A 134 -10.29 29.32 7.85
N ALA A 135 -10.30 28.50 6.81
CA ALA A 135 -10.18 28.96 5.42
C ALA A 135 -11.41 29.76 4.98
N ASN A 136 -11.21 30.74 4.09
CA ASN A 136 -12.33 31.46 3.50
C ASN A 136 -13.07 30.51 2.53
N PRO A 137 -14.40 30.32 2.69
CA PRO A 137 -15.15 29.32 1.95
C PRO A 137 -15.32 29.61 0.45
N LEU A 138 -15.03 30.83 0.03
CA LEU A 138 -15.11 31.27 -1.36
C LEU A 138 -13.71 31.39 -1.98
N ALA A 139 -12.77 32.03 -1.29
CA ALA A 139 -11.44 32.34 -1.83
C ALA A 139 -10.52 31.11 -1.88
N ASP A 140 -10.57 30.23 -0.87
CA ASP A 140 -9.75 29.02 -0.81
C ASP A 140 -10.55 27.76 -1.16
N GLN A 141 -11.68 27.93 -1.86
CA GLN A 141 -12.59 26.84 -2.20
C GLN A 141 -11.94 25.66 -2.93
N PRO A 142 -11.00 25.84 -3.89
CA PRO A 142 -10.33 24.72 -4.51
C PRO A 142 -9.55 23.85 -3.52
N THR A 143 -8.92 24.48 -2.52
CA THR A 143 -8.23 23.77 -1.43
C THR A 143 -9.23 23.03 -0.55
N MET A 144 -10.34 23.67 -0.14
CA MET A 144 -11.38 23.00 0.64
C MET A 144 -11.97 21.80 -0.10
N ARG A 145 -12.10 21.88 -1.43
CA ARG A 145 -12.62 20.78 -2.25
C ARG A 145 -11.70 19.56 -2.14
N ILE A 146 -10.39 19.73 -2.29
CA ILE A 146 -9.46 18.60 -2.20
C ILE A 146 -9.42 18.05 -0.78
N LEU A 147 -9.35 18.93 0.24
CA LEU A 147 -9.31 18.49 1.64
C LEU A 147 -10.58 17.77 2.06
N LYS A 148 -11.73 18.09 1.46
CA LYS A 148 -12.98 17.35 1.72
C LYS A 148 -12.90 15.89 1.28
N PHE A 149 -12.28 15.61 0.13
CA PHE A 149 -12.14 14.22 -0.34
C PHE A 149 -11.05 13.48 0.42
N THR A 150 -9.91 14.14 0.64
CA THR A 150 -8.83 13.60 1.49
C THR A 150 -9.34 13.28 2.89
N LEU A 151 -10.06 14.18 3.53
CA LEU A 151 -10.60 13.97 4.88
C LEU A 151 -11.57 12.78 4.95
N LEU A 152 -12.36 12.53 3.90
CA LEU A 152 -13.26 11.37 3.86
C LEU A 152 -12.45 10.08 3.96
N GLU A 153 -11.41 9.94 3.13
CA GLU A 153 -10.57 8.74 3.12
C GLU A 153 -9.77 8.65 4.43
N GLU A 154 -9.17 9.74 4.92
CA GLU A 154 -8.45 9.73 6.21
C GLU A 154 -9.34 9.30 7.39
N GLU A 155 -10.60 9.73 7.43
CA GLU A 155 -11.55 9.31 8.46
C GLU A 155 -11.86 7.80 8.39
N GLU A 156 -12.05 7.26 7.17
CA GLU A 156 -12.26 5.82 6.94
C GLU A 156 -11.01 5.01 7.33
N GLN A 157 -9.81 5.51 7.00
CA GLN A 157 -8.56 4.87 7.37
C GLN A 157 -8.34 4.86 8.88
N LEU A 158 -8.65 5.97 9.58
CA LEU A 158 -8.58 6.05 11.04
C LEU A 158 -9.54 5.06 11.69
N GLU A 159 -10.80 5.02 11.24
CA GLU A 159 -11.81 4.09 11.75
C GLU A 159 -11.33 2.65 11.62
N TRP A 160 -10.89 2.25 10.41
CA TRP A 160 -10.34 0.92 10.18
C TRP A 160 -9.14 0.61 11.08
N GLY A 161 -8.20 1.55 11.24
CA GLY A 161 -6.99 1.34 12.01
C GLY A 161 -7.23 1.18 13.51
N LEU A 162 -8.19 1.91 14.07
CA LEU A 162 -8.60 1.76 15.47
C LEU A 162 -9.29 0.42 15.72
N ASP A 163 -10.17 0.00 14.81
CA ASP A 163 -10.87 -1.28 14.89
C ASP A 163 -9.89 -2.46 14.74
N ALA A 164 -8.94 -2.36 13.82
CA ALA A 164 -7.89 -3.36 13.61
C ALA A 164 -6.98 -3.50 14.84
N LEU A 165 -6.56 -2.38 15.43
CA LEU A 165 -5.77 -2.39 16.66
C LEU A 165 -6.54 -3.02 17.82
N GLY A 166 -7.81 -2.66 18.01
CA GLY A 166 -8.67 -3.27 19.03
C GLY A 166 -8.77 -4.79 18.84
N SER A 167 -9.04 -5.24 17.61
CA SER A 167 -9.15 -6.66 17.27
C SER A 167 -7.84 -7.41 17.50
N LEU A 168 -6.70 -6.80 17.15
CA LEU A 168 -5.37 -7.39 17.36
C LEU A 168 -5.08 -7.59 18.85
N LEU A 169 -5.30 -6.57 19.67
CA LEU A 169 -5.06 -6.64 21.12
C LEU A 169 -6.03 -7.59 21.82
N GLU A 170 -7.28 -7.69 21.36
CA GLU A 170 -8.24 -8.70 21.84
C GLU A 170 -7.78 -10.13 21.51
N HIS A 171 -7.17 -10.35 20.34
CA HIS A 171 -6.67 -11.65 19.94
C HIS A 171 -5.39 -12.06 20.66
N GLU A 172 -4.44 -11.13 20.81
CA GLU A 172 -3.13 -11.39 21.41
C GLU A 172 -3.19 -11.51 22.95
N GLU A 173 -4.20 -10.91 23.58
CA GLU A 173 -4.36 -10.84 25.04
C GLU A 173 -3.05 -10.41 25.75
N PRO A 174 -2.47 -9.24 25.38
CA PRO A 174 -1.17 -8.82 25.88
C PRO A 174 -1.15 -8.65 27.40
N GLY A 175 -0.02 -8.99 28.02
CA GLY A 175 0.17 -8.80 29.44
C GLY A 175 0.26 -7.32 29.85
N ALA A 176 0.16 -7.04 31.15
CA ALA A 176 0.22 -5.67 31.66
C ALA A 176 1.51 -4.92 31.30
N GLU A 177 2.64 -5.63 31.19
CA GLU A 177 3.93 -5.05 30.78
C GLU A 177 3.91 -4.62 29.30
N GLU A 178 3.31 -5.43 28.43
CA GLU A 178 3.21 -5.15 27.00
C GLU A 178 2.25 -4.00 26.73
N ILE A 179 1.09 -3.97 27.39
CA ILE A 179 0.17 -2.82 27.35
C ILE A 179 0.89 -1.54 27.79
N SER A 180 1.62 -1.59 28.91
CA SER A 180 2.40 -0.43 29.38
C SER A 180 3.47 0.01 28.39
N SER A 181 4.05 -0.91 27.62
CA SER A 181 5.03 -0.59 26.57
C SER A 181 4.37 0.08 25.36
N LEU A 182 3.18 -0.38 24.97
CA LEU A 182 2.40 0.22 23.89
C LEU A 182 1.91 1.64 24.26
N ASP A 183 1.45 1.84 25.49
CA ASP A 183 1.08 3.17 26.01
C ASP A 183 2.31 4.11 26.00
N ALA A 184 3.47 3.61 26.46
CA ALA A 184 4.71 4.38 26.44
C ALA A 184 5.16 4.72 25.00
N TRP A 185 4.88 3.86 24.02
CA TRP A 185 5.15 4.13 22.62
C TRP A 185 4.24 5.23 22.04
N GLU A 186 2.95 5.20 22.37
CA GLU A 186 2.03 6.27 22.01
C GLU A 186 2.46 7.62 22.60
N ASP A 187 2.81 7.65 23.88
CA ASP A 187 3.32 8.85 24.56
C ASP A 187 4.62 9.36 23.92
N HIS A 188 5.51 8.45 23.55
CA HIS A 188 6.76 8.77 22.85
C HIS A 188 6.47 9.51 21.54
N LEU A 189 5.64 8.95 20.67
CA LEU A 189 5.32 9.57 19.39
C LEU A 189 4.55 10.89 19.54
N ASN A 190 3.66 10.99 20.53
CA ASN A 190 2.96 12.24 20.84
C ASN A 190 3.92 13.35 21.29
N ALA A 191 4.99 13.03 22.04
CA ALA A 191 5.99 14.01 22.43
C ALA A 191 6.74 14.58 21.21
N TYR A 192 7.15 13.72 20.28
CA TYR A 192 7.81 14.14 19.02
C TYR A 192 6.87 14.97 18.13
N LEU A 193 5.61 14.56 18.00
CA LEU A 193 4.61 15.32 17.23
C LEU A 193 4.30 16.68 17.87
N SER A 194 4.31 16.75 19.21
CA SER A 194 4.13 17.99 19.95
C SER A 194 5.31 18.95 19.76
N ALA A 195 6.56 18.46 19.69
CA ALA A 195 7.72 19.30 19.35
C ALA A 195 7.61 19.93 17.94
N ALA A 196 6.90 19.27 17.01
CA ALA A 196 6.57 19.83 15.70
C ALA A 196 5.43 20.87 15.72
N GLY A 197 4.76 21.06 16.85
CA GLY A 197 3.56 21.89 17.00
C GLY A 197 2.33 21.26 16.34
N GLY A 198 2.27 19.93 16.32
CA GLY A 198 1.28 19.18 15.55
C GLY A 198 1.49 19.25 14.04
N ILE A 199 0.56 18.67 13.28
CA ILE A 199 0.72 18.56 11.82
C ILE A 199 0.64 19.93 11.13
N SER A 200 -0.20 20.85 11.61
CA SER A 200 -0.29 22.23 11.07
C SER A 200 0.69 23.23 11.70
N GLY A 201 1.49 22.82 12.70
CA GLY A 201 2.46 23.69 13.39
C GLY A 201 1.81 24.82 14.17
N ASP A 202 0.56 24.63 14.58
CA ASP A 202 -0.34 25.59 15.25
C ASP A 202 -0.52 25.32 16.75
N LEU A 203 -0.01 24.18 17.25
CA LEU A 203 -0.04 23.84 18.66
C LEU A 203 1.21 24.37 19.38
N GLU A 204 1.12 24.42 20.71
CA GLU A 204 2.28 24.73 21.56
C GLU A 204 3.36 23.66 21.35
N ARG A 205 4.60 24.11 21.14
CA ARG A 205 5.73 23.21 20.92
C ARG A 205 6.33 22.79 22.26
N ALA A 206 6.43 21.49 22.47
CA ALA A 206 7.28 20.95 23.54
C ALA A 206 8.74 21.35 23.32
N SER A 207 9.51 21.50 24.40
CA SER A 207 10.94 21.74 24.33
C SER A 207 11.66 20.52 23.77
N GLU A 208 12.70 20.73 22.95
CA GLU A 208 13.58 19.64 22.50
C GLU A 208 14.27 18.94 23.68
N ASP A 209 14.51 19.67 24.78
CA ASP A 209 15.10 19.13 26.01
C ASP A 209 14.16 18.16 26.78
N ASP A 210 12.85 18.20 26.47
CA ASP A 210 11.82 17.39 27.14
C ASP A 210 11.47 16.13 26.32
N LEU A 211 12.11 15.91 25.16
CA LEU A 211 11.84 14.75 24.32
C LEU A 211 12.36 13.45 24.96
N PRO A 212 11.60 12.34 24.86
CA PRO A 212 12.10 11.04 25.27
C PRO A 212 13.30 10.61 24.39
N PRO A 213 14.16 9.69 24.86
CA PRO A 213 15.30 9.24 24.08
C PRO A 213 14.90 8.65 22.73
N SER A 214 15.49 9.17 21.66
CA SER A 214 15.26 8.73 20.28
C SER A 214 15.52 7.23 20.08
N ARG A 215 14.59 6.52 19.44
CA ARG A 215 14.79 5.16 18.91
C ARG A 215 15.55 5.19 17.57
N ALA A 216 15.60 6.32 16.87
CA ALA A 216 16.32 6.50 15.61
C ALA A 216 17.86 6.65 15.79
N VAL A 217 18.50 5.63 16.38
CA VAL A 217 19.95 5.63 16.70
C VAL A 217 20.87 5.26 15.51
N GLY A 218 20.31 5.01 14.33
CA GLY A 218 21.05 4.63 13.12
C GLY A 218 20.12 4.42 11.92
N PRO A 219 20.65 4.01 10.75
CA PRO A 219 19.81 3.73 9.57
C PRO A 219 18.71 2.70 9.88
N PHE A 220 17.51 2.91 9.37
CA PHE A 220 16.43 1.91 9.43
C PHE A 220 16.62 0.87 8.34
N GLU A 221 16.57 -0.41 8.73
CA GLU A 221 16.62 -1.55 7.81
C GLU A 221 15.26 -2.24 7.80
N PRO A 222 14.52 -2.21 6.67
CA PRO A 222 13.21 -2.86 6.59
C PRO A 222 13.37 -4.38 6.62
N VAL A 223 12.32 -5.07 7.09
CA VAL A 223 12.24 -6.53 6.98
C VAL A 223 12.19 -6.91 5.49
N ARG A 224 13.16 -7.70 5.01
CA ARG A 224 13.27 -8.06 3.58
C ARG A 224 12.47 -9.31 3.19
N THR A 225 12.29 -10.22 4.14
CA THR A 225 11.55 -11.47 3.93
C THR A 225 10.12 -11.29 4.42
N PRO A 226 9.11 -11.44 3.55
CA PRO A 226 7.73 -11.39 3.95
C PRO A 226 7.38 -12.29 5.12
N ARG A 227 6.67 -11.74 6.11
CA ARG A 227 6.12 -12.51 7.23
C ARG A 227 4.70 -12.96 6.95
N ARG A 228 4.27 -14.02 7.62
CA ARG A 228 2.91 -14.55 7.63
C ARG A 228 2.60 -14.94 9.07
N ASP A 229 1.38 -14.71 9.54
CA ASP A 229 0.97 -15.14 10.87
C ASP A 229 0.74 -16.67 10.95
N GLY A 230 0.39 -17.14 12.15
CA GLY A 230 0.24 -18.57 12.45
C GLY A 230 -0.89 -19.29 11.71
N ARG A 231 -1.79 -18.56 11.03
CA ARG A 231 -2.89 -19.18 10.26
C ARG A 231 -2.35 -19.83 8.98
N PHE A 232 -1.31 -19.28 8.37
CA PHE A 232 -0.72 -19.77 7.13
C PHE A 232 -0.02 -21.13 7.33
N ALA A 233 -0.72 -22.22 7.06
CA ALA A 233 -0.25 -23.58 7.33
C ALA A 233 1.01 -23.95 6.53
N ARG A 234 1.17 -23.36 5.33
CA ARG A 234 2.23 -23.70 4.39
C ARG A 234 2.78 -22.44 3.72
N VAL A 235 3.99 -22.03 4.10
CA VAL A 235 4.74 -20.94 3.44
C VAL A 235 5.92 -21.53 2.70
N TRP A 236 5.90 -21.43 1.37
CA TRP A 236 6.89 -22.06 0.49
C TRP A 236 7.59 -21.01 -0.37
N ARG A 237 8.67 -21.43 -1.05
CA ARG A 237 9.32 -20.61 -2.07
C ARG A 237 8.69 -20.77 -3.44
N SER A 238 7.67 -21.61 -3.60
CA SER A 238 6.95 -21.79 -4.84
C SER A 238 5.48 -22.08 -4.60
N ARG A 239 4.67 -21.95 -5.65
CA ARG A 239 3.28 -22.46 -5.68
C ARG A 239 3.20 -23.99 -5.84
N GLY A 240 4.33 -24.71 -5.87
CA GLY A 240 4.41 -26.11 -6.24
C GLY A 240 4.31 -26.35 -7.76
N ILE A 241 4.02 -27.60 -8.14
CA ILE A 241 3.93 -28.00 -9.56
C ILE A 241 2.57 -27.56 -10.12
N ARG A 242 2.61 -26.83 -11.23
CA ARG A 242 1.40 -26.45 -11.96
C ARG A 242 0.72 -27.71 -12.54
N PRO A 243 -0.58 -27.89 -12.35
CA PRO A 243 -1.33 -28.97 -12.98
C PRO A 243 -1.42 -28.76 -14.50
N GLU A 244 -1.28 -29.83 -15.27
CA GLU A 244 -1.39 -29.86 -16.74
C GLU A 244 -2.51 -30.82 -17.17
N ASP A 245 -3.06 -30.62 -18.37
CA ASP A 245 -4.11 -31.48 -18.95
C ASP A 245 -5.42 -31.61 -18.11
N ILE A 246 -5.78 -30.52 -17.42
CA ILE A 246 -6.95 -30.44 -16.53
C ILE A 246 -8.20 -29.80 -17.18
N SER A 247 -9.36 -29.98 -16.53
CA SER A 247 -10.63 -29.38 -16.97
C SER A 247 -10.62 -27.84 -16.90
N PRO A 248 -11.49 -27.14 -17.67
CA PRO A 248 -11.63 -25.68 -17.52
C PRO A 248 -11.98 -25.24 -16.10
N HIS A 249 -12.84 -26.00 -15.41
CA HIS A 249 -13.22 -25.74 -14.02
C HIS A 249 -12.02 -25.81 -13.07
N GLU A 250 -11.25 -26.89 -13.15
CA GLU A 250 -10.02 -27.04 -12.35
C GLU A 250 -8.99 -25.95 -12.69
N ARG A 251 -8.91 -25.57 -13.97
CA ARG A 251 -7.99 -24.52 -14.41
C ARG A 251 -8.41 -23.15 -13.87
N ASP A 252 -9.71 -22.90 -13.71
CA ASP A 252 -10.24 -21.69 -13.08
C ASP A 252 -9.84 -21.64 -11.60
N TRP A 253 -10.03 -22.73 -10.85
CA TRP A 253 -9.52 -22.89 -9.49
C TRP A 253 -8.02 -22.58 -9.39
N TRP A 254 -7.20 -23.13 -10.30
CA TRP A 254 -5.76 -22.84 -10.34
C TRP A 254 -5.47 -21.36 -10.59
N ASN A 255 -6.21 -20.74 -11.51
CA ASN A 255 -6.03 -19.34 -11.82
C ASN A 255 -6.36 -18.43 -10.63
N LEU A 256 -7.42 -18.72 -9.87
CA LEU A 256 -7.78 -17.99 -8.67
C LEU A 256 -6.78 -18.21 -7.53
N TYR A 257 -6.26 -19.43 -7.38
CA TYR A 257 -5.17 -19.71 -6.46
C TYR A 257 -3.89 -18.92 -6.79
N VAL A 258 -3.58 -18.77 -8.09
CA VAL A 258 -2.45 -17.91 -8.52
C VAL A 258 -2.65 -16.47 -8.05
N ARG A 259 -3.88 -15.92 -8.14
CA ARG A 259 -4.20 -14.58 -7.62
C ARG A 259 -4.03 -14.53 -6.12
N LEU A 260 -4.67 -15.44 -5.40
CA LEU A 260 -4.58 -15.53 -3.94
C LEU A 260 -3.12 -15.48 -3.44
N THR A 261 -2.20 -16.10 -4.17
CA THR A 261 -0.78 -16.16 -3.81
C THR A 261 0.06 -15.00 -4.32
N GLU A 262 -0.50 -14.03 -5.05
CA GLU A 262 0.16 -12.78 -5.46
C GLU A 262 0.42 -11.83 -4.27
N MET A 263 0.13 -12.23 -3.02
CA MET A 263 0.48 -11.49 -1.79
C MET A 263 1.94 -10.99 -1.74
N HIS A 264 2.86 -11.69 -2.41
CA HIS A 264 4.27 -11.32 -2.49
C HIS A 264 4.58 -10.17 -3.45
N VAL A 265 3.71 -9.88 -4.41
CA VAL A 265 3.95 -8.81 -5.38
C VAL A 265 3.85 -7.42 -4.74
N PRO A 266 2.83 -7.08 -3.92
CA PRO A 266 2.85 -5.81 -3.18
C PRO A 266 4.01 -5.74 -2.18
N GLU A 267 4.46 -6.86 -1.62
CA GLU A 267 5.62 -6.94 -0.72
C GLU A 267 6.94 -6.62 -1.45
N LEU A 268 7.07 -7.02 -2.71
CA LEU A 268 8.17 -6.60 -3.57
C LEU A 268 8.10 -5.10 -3.88
N LEU A 269 6.94 -4.62 -4.31
CA LEU A 269 6.70 -3.23 -4.69
C LEU A 269 6.90 -2.26 -3.52
N ALA A 270 6.55 -2.67 -2.30
CA ALA A 270 6.77 -1.91 -1.08
C ALA A 270 8.25 -1.52 -0.89
N LEU A 271 9.17 -2.48 -1.01
CA LEU A 271 10.60 -2.16 -0.86
C LEU A 271 11.19 -1.48 -2.09
N ILE A 272 10.59 -1.64 -3.27
CA ILE A 272 10.92 -0.78 -4.43
C ILE A 272 10.58 0.68 -4.12
N LEU A 273 9.38 0.94 -3.59
CA LEU A 273 8.91 2.29 -3.25
C LEU A 273 9.78 2.92 -2.15
N TYR A 274 10.17 2.14 -1.14
CA TYR A 274 10.99 2.61 -0.02
C TYR A 274 12.47 2.82 -0.40
N GLU A 275 13.07 1.89 -1.15
CA GLU A 275 14.52 1.89 -1.39
C GLU A 275 14.94 2.51 -2.73
N TRP A 276 14.06 2.56 -3.75
CA TRP A 276 14.37 3.25 -5.01
C TRP A 276 14.16 4.76 -4.86
N LYS A 277 15.12 5.39 -4.18
CA LYS A 277 15.10 6.82 -3.86
C LYS A 277 15.39 7.72 -5.07
N ASP A 278 15.25 9.02 -4.85
CA ASP A 278 15.58 10.10 -5.80
C ASP A 278 14.82 10.05 -7.14
N GLN A 279 13.65 9.39 -7.15
CA GLN A 279 12.74 9.39 -8.29
C GLN A 279 11.82 10.62 -8.30
N PRO A 280 11.29 11.05 -9.46
CA PRO A 280 10.24 12.07 -9.51
C PRO A 280 8.96 11.59 -8.82
N TRP A 281 8.11 12.53 -8.36
CA TRP A 281 6.90 12.18 -7.60
C TRP A 281 5.98 11.20 -8.32
N GLU A 282 5.84 11.35 -9.64
CA GLU A 282 5.01 10.49 -10.46
C GLU A 282 5.45 9.02 -10.42
N PHE A 283 6.72 8.73 -10.13
CA PHE A 283 7.19 7.36 -9.91
C PHE A 283 6.52 6.77 -8.67
N TYR A 284 6.61 7.46 -7.54
CA TYR A 284 6.05 6.97 -6.28
C TYR A 284 4.54 6.78 -6.38
N ARG A 285 3.83 7.73 -7.00
CA ARG A 285 2.38 7.60 -7.25
C ARG A 285 2.06 6.40 -8.14
N ASP A 286 2.74 6.25 -9.27
CA ASP A 286 2.44 5.16 -10.20
C ASP A 286 2.79 3.79 -9.58
N VAL A 287 3.89 3.69 -8.81
CA VAL A 287 4.28 2.45 -8.11
C VAL A 287 3.36 2.15 -6.92
N ALA A 288 2.88 3.16 -6.19
CA ALA A 288 1.88 2.97 -5.14
C ALA A 288 0.56 2.43 -5.71
N ARG A 289 0.13 2.93 -6.89
CA ARG A 289 -1.03 2.40 -7.60
C ARG A 289 -0.84 0.94 -7.99
N HIS A 290 0.32 0.62 -8.57
CA HIS A 290 0.66 -0.75 -8.94
C HIS A 290 0.66 -1.68 -7.70
N LEU A 291 1.24 -1.24 -6.58
CA LEU A 291 1.23 -1.99 -5.33
C LEU A 291 -0.19 -2.29 -4.85
N TRP A 292 -1.08 -1.28 -4.87
CA TRP A 292 -2.47 -1.47 -4.48
C TRP A 292 -3.20 -2.46 -5.39
N ASP A 293 -3.02 -2.36 -6.71
CA ASP A 293 -3.66 -3.26 -7.66
C ASP A 293 -3.23 -4.72 -7.42
N GLU A 294 -1.96 -4.97 -7.12
CA GLU A 294 -1.45 -6.32 -6.82
C GLU A 294 -1.94 -6.87 -5.46
N ALA A 295 -2.05 -6.01 -4.43
CA ALA A 295 -2.71 -6.40 -3.19
C ALA A 295 -4.18 -6.75 -3.42
N ARG A 296 -4.86 -5.98 -4.29
CA ARG A 296 -6.23 -6.27 -4.68
C ARG A 296 -6.34 -7.56 -5.47
N HIS A 297 -5.42 -7.87 -6.38
CA HIS A 297 -5.42 -9.15 -7.10
C HIS A 297 -5.40 -10.34 -6.12
N ALA A 298 -4.57 -10.27 -5.09
CA ALA A 298 -4.57 -11.27 -4.02
C ALA A 298 -5.93 -11.36 -3.29
N MET A 299 -6.53 -10.21 -2.96
CA MET A 299 -7.87 -10.18 -2.35
C MET A 299 -8.98 -10.69 -3.27
N LEU A 300 -8.86 -10.55 -4.60
CA LEU A 300 -9.79 -11.19 -5.54
C LEU A 300 -9.71 -12.72 -5.43
N GLY A 301 -8.50 -13.27 -5.29
CA GLY A 301 -8.31 -14.70 -5.03
C GLY A 301 -8.88 -15.15 -3.69
N GLU A 302 -8.66 -14.38 -2.63
CA GLU A 302 -9.25 -14.60 -1.30
C GLU A 302 -10.78 -14.61 -1.33
N ALA A 303 -11.39 -13.55 -1.89
CA ALA A 303 -12.84 -13.45 -2.01
C ALA A 303 -13.44 -14.61 -2.82
N ALA A 304 -12.71 -15.06 -3.85
CA ALA A 304 -13.06 -16.22 -4.63
C ALA A 304 -13.01 -17.52 -3.81
N PHE A 305 -12.00 -17.73 -2.97
CA PHE A 305 -11.90 -18.90 -2.09
C PHE A 305 -13.03 -18.90 -1.06
N GLU A 306 -13.25 -17.76 -0.40
CA GLU A 306 -14.31 -17.58 0.60
C GLU A 306 -15.70 -17.82 0.01
N ALA A 307 -15.98 -17.23 -1.16
CA ALA A 307 -17.26 -17.41 -1.85
C ALA A 307 -17.56 -18.89 -2.19
N ARG A 308 -16.53 -19.71 -2.34
CA ARG A 308 -16.61 -21.15 -2.64
C ARG A 308 -16.46 -22.04 -1.39
N GLY A 309 -16.32 -21.43 -0.20
CA GLY A 309 -16.16 -22.16 1.06
C GLY A 309 -14.81 -22.88 1.19
N ALA A 310 -13.79 -22.44 0.46
CA ALA A 310 -12.43 -22.96 0.57
C ALA A 310 -11.60 -22.10 1.54
N ASN A 311 -10.85 -22.77 2.43
CA ASN A 311 -9.99 -22.09 3.38
C ASN A 311 -8.66 -21.69 2.73
N MET A 312 -8.45 -20.39 2.53
CA MET A 312 -7.22 -19.88 1.91
C MET A 312 -5.95 -20.12 2.74
N PHE A 313 -6.07 -20.34 4.06
CA PHE A 313 -4.93 -20.55 4.95
C PHE A 313 -4.37 -21.98 4.88
N GLU A 314 -5.13 -22.92 4.32
CA GLU A 314 -4.71 -24.32 4.19
C GLU A 314 -3.87 -24.58 2.94
N VAL A 315 -3.97 -23.75 1.90
CA VAL A 315 -3.15 -23.89 0.67
C VAL A 315 -1.75 -23.32 0.86
N PRO A 316 -0.77 -23.73 0.04
CA PRO A 316 0.57 -23.16 0.08
C PRO A 316 0.58 -21.69 -0.36
N HIS A 317 1.38 -20.87 0.32
CA HIS A 317 1.61 -19.48 -0.04
C HIS A 317 3.07 -19.28 -0.40
N GLU A 318 3.31 -18.82 -1.62
CA GLU A 318 4.64 -18.49 -2.12
C GLU A 318 5.12 -17.16 -1.53
N ILE A 319 6.41 -17.07 -1.18
CA ILE A 319 7.05 -15.79 -0.79
C ILE A 319 8.28 -15.43 -1.62
N ALA A 320 8.77 -16.34 -2.47
CA ALA A 320 10.09 -16.20 -3.11
C ALA A 320 10.17 -15.00 -4.06
N PHE A 321 9.07 -14.63 -4.70
CA PHE A 321 9.04 -13.51 -5.66
C PHE A 321 9.19 -12.14 -4.98
N ALA A 322 9.07 -12.07 -3.65
CA ALA A 322 9.54 -10.95 -2.83
C ALA A 322 10.87 -11.28 -2.14
N GLU A 323 10.98 -12.43 -1.46
CA GLU A 323 12.15 -12.79 -0.63
C GLU A 323 13.47 -12.72 -1.42
N LEU A 324 13.54 -13.36 -2.60
CA LEU A 324 14.76 -13.39 -3.40
C LEU A 324 15.18 -11.99 -3.85
N PRO A 325 14.35 -11.24 -4.61
CA PRO A 325 14.75 -9.91 -5.08
C PRO A 325 15.02 -8.92 -3.94
N ASN A 326 14.23 -8.95 -2.85
CA ASN A 326 14.44 -8.06 -1.72
C ASN A 326 15.78 -8.27 -1.00
N THR A 327 16.32 -9.49 -1.06
CA THR A 327 17.58 -9.86 -0.39
C THR A 327 18.79 -9.85 -1.33
N GLN A 328 18.59 -9.95 -2.65
CA GLN A 328 19.71 -10.14 -3.59
C GLN A 328 19.83 -9.08 -4.67
N PHE A 329 18.78 -8.31 -4.97
CA PHE A 329 18.77 -7.37 -6.10
C PHE A 329 18.65 -5.93 -5.64
N ASP A 330 19.26 -5.03 -6.41
CA ASP A 330 19.06 -3.60 -6.27
C ASP A 330 17.62 -3.20 -6.65
N PRO A 331 17.06 -2.10 -6.13
CA PRO A 331 15.64 -1.77 -6.31
C PRO A 331 15.16 -1.70 -7.77
N MET A 332 15.99 -1.18 -8.69
CA MET A 332 15.66 -1.17 -10.12
C MET A 332 15.59 -2.59 -10.71
N ASP A 333 16.50 -3.48 -10.32
CA ASP A 333 16.52 -4.88 -10.77
C ASP A 333 15.32 -5.66 -10.23
N ARG A 334 14.83 -5.32 -9.02
CA ARG A 334 13.56 -5.86 -8.49
C ARG A 334 12.38 -5.49 -9.39
N TYR A 335 12.27 -4.21 -9.78
CA TYR A 335 11.18 -3.80 -10.66
C TYR A 335 11.33 -4.40 -12.07
N MET A 336 12.57 -4.59 -12.53
CA MET A 336 12.85 -5.28 -13.80
C MET A 336 12.38 -6.75 -13.80
N LEU A 337 12.57 -7.46 -12.69
CA LEU A 337 12.08 -8.84 -12.53
C LEU A 337 10.55 -8.87 -12.69
N LEU A 338 9.84 -8.00 -11.97
CA LEU A 338 8.38 -7.87 -12.04
C LEU A 338 7.88 -7.54 -13.45
N TRP A 339 8.49 -6.55 -14.12
CA TRP A 339 8.17 -6.23 -15.51
C TRP A 339 8.33 -7.42 -16.48
N GLY A 340 9.31 -8.29 -16.23
CA GLY A 340 9.47 -9.53 -16.99
C GLY A 340 8.30 -10.50 -16.81
N ALA A 341 7.72 -10.57 -15.60
CA ALA A 341 6.52 -11.36 -15.29
C ALA A 341 5.31 -10.87 -16.08
N GLU A 342 5.03 -9.58 -15.98
CA GLU A 342 3.87 -8.93 -16.58
C GLU A 342 3.88 -9.05 -18.12
N GLN A 343 5.06 -8.90 -18.75
CA GLN A 343 5.18 -9.14 -20.19
C GLN A 343 4.88 -10.59 -20.56
N GLY A 344 5.23 -11.55 -19.69
CA GLY A 344 4.83 -12.95 -19.83
C GLY A 344 3.31 -13.12 -19.73
N ALA A 345 2.67 -12.43 -18.79
CA ALA A 345 1.22 -12.43 -18.58
C ALA A 345 0.43 -11.85 -19.76
N MET A 346 1.05 -11.08 -20.65
CA MET A 346 0.43 -10.56 -21.87
C MET A 346 0.45 -11.52 -23.07
N LYS A 347 1.06 -12.72 -22.96
CA LYS A 347 1.11 -13.69 -24.06
C LYS A 347 -0.25 -14.34 -24.30
N GLY A 348 -0.86 -14.15 -25.48
CA GLY A 348 -2.20 -14.65 -25.81
C GLY A 348 -2.50 -16.11 -25.45
N PRO A 349 -1.62 -17.10 -25.70
CA PRO A 349 -1.90 -18.52 -25.43
C PRO A 349 -1.94 -18.92 -23.94
N THR A 350 -1.30 -18.16 -23.06
CA THR A 350 -1.10 -18.54 -21.63
C THR A 350 -1.37 -17.40 -20.65
N GLY A 351 -1.65 -16.20 -21.16
CA GLY A 351 -1.76 -14.97 -20.40
C GLY A 351 -3.16 -14.63 -19.92
N LYS A 352 -3.35 -13.41 -19.43
CA LYS A 352 -4.57 -12.94 -18.75
C LYS A 352 -5.84 -13.09 -19.61
N ARG A 353 -5.74 -12.80 -20.92
CA ARG A 353 -6.83 -13.08 -21.89
C ARG A 353 -7.30 -14.54 -21.84
N ARG A 354 -6.37 -15.50 -21.81
CA ARG A 354 -6.71 -16.93 -21.77
C ARG A 354 -7.38 -17.30 -20.45
N GLN A 355 -6.97 -16.69 -19.34
CA GLN A 355 -7.58 -16.91 -18.03
C GLN A 355 -9.03 -16.42 -18.01
N HIS A 356 -9.30 -15.25 -18.58
CA HIS A 356 -10.68 -14.77 -18.78
C HIS A 356 -11.52 -15.71 -19.69
N GLU A 357 -10.94 -16.21 -20.79
CA GLU A 357 -11.60 -17.20 -21.65
C GLU A 357 -11.91 -18.51 -20.90
N ILE A 358 -11.02 -18.94 -20.00
CA ILE A 358 -11.21 -20.12 -19.14
C ILE A 358 -12.35 -19.89 -18.15
N ALA A 359 -12.37 -18.76 -17.44
CA ALA A 359 -13.47 -18.40 -16.53
C ALA A 359 -14.83 -18.36 -17.25
N THR A 360 -14.84 -17.81 -18.47
CA THR A 360 -16.04 -17.81 -19.32
C THR A 360 -16.48 -19.23 -19.66
N ALA A 361 -15.54 -20.12 -19.99
CA ALA A 361 -15.84 -21.52 -20.28
C ALA A 361 -16.25 -22.32 -19.03
N ALA A 362 -15.76 -21.95 -17.85
CA ALA A 362 -16.17 -22.48 -16.55
C ALA A 362 -17.53 -21.93 -16.09
N THR A 363 -18.09 -20.94 -16.81
CA THR A 363 -19.37 -20.30 -16.52
C THR A 363 -19.45 -19.66 -15.14
N ASP A 364 -18.32 -19.18 -14.63
CA ASP A 364 -18.21 -18.57 -13.29
C ASP A 364 -18.28 -17.04 -13.36
N PRO A 365 -19.38 -16.39 -12.92
CA PRO A 365 -19.52 -14.94 -13.03
C PRO A 365 -18.49 -14.15 -12.21
N LEU A 366 -18.06 -14.70 -11.08
CA LEU A 366 -17.11 -14.04 -10.19
C LEU A 366 -15.71 -14.09 -10.81
N SER A 367 -15.27 -15.26 -11.29
CA SER A 367 -13.99 -15.41 -11.99
C SER A 367 -13.93 -14.59 -13.28
N ILE A 368 -15.03 -14.52 -14.04
CA ILE A 368 -15.11 -13.66 -15.23
C ILE A 368 -14.81 -12.20 -14.86
N THR A 369 -15.50 -11.70 -13.83
CA THR A 369 -15.31 -10.32 -13.35
C THR A 369 -13.88 -10.08 -12.87
N PHE A 370 -13.37 -10.99 -12.04
CA PHE A 370 -12.05 -10.83 -11.44
C PHE A 370 -10.94 -10.85 -12.49
N HIS A 371 -10.99 -11.78 -13.44
CA HIS A 371 -10.00 -11.86 -14.51
C HIS A 371 -10.09 -10.73 -15.53
N ASP A 372 -11.26 -10.12 -15.73
CA ASP A 372 -11.40 -8.96 -16.62
C ASP A 372 -10.73 -7.71 -16.04
N PHE A 373 -10.98 -7.40 -14.76
CA PHE A 373 -10.33 -6.27 -14.08
C PHE A 373 -8.82 -6.49 -13.92
N ASP A 374 -8.41 -7.67 -13.43
CA ASP A 374 -7.00 -8.07 -13.34
C ASP A 374 -6.28 -7.92 -14.70
N TRP A 375 -6.92 -8.31 -15.81
CA TRP A 375 -6.34 -8.12 -17.13
C TRP A 375 -6.18 -6.63 -17.49
N ALA A 376 -7.16 -5.78 -17.17
CA ALA A 376 -7.06 -4.35 -17.41
C ALA A 376 -5.91 -3.70 -16.61
N ASP A 377 -5.74 -4.11 -15.35
CA ASP A 377 -4.70 -3.62 -14.44
C ASP A 377 -3.30 -4.04 -14.93
N GLU A 378 -3.14 -5.29 -15.35
CA GLU A 378 -1.88 -5.81 -15.89
C GLU A 378 -1.41 -5.08 -17.15
N VAL A 379 -2.35 -4.60 -17.98
CA VAL A 379 -2.02 -3.72 -19.10
C VAL A 379 -1.43 -2.41 -18.56
N LEU A 380 -2.02 -1.81 -17.53
CA LEU A 380 -1.48 -0.60 -16.90
C LEU A 380 -0.11 -0.86 -16.27
N HIS A 381 0.10 -1.97 -15.57
CA HIS A 381 1.35 -2.32 -14.88
C HIS A 381 2.53 -2.35 -15.85
N VAL A 382 2.38 -3.01 -17.01
CA VAL A 382 3.40 -3.02 -18.08
C VAL A 382 3.76 -1.61 -18.55
N HIS A 383 2.78 -0.70 -18.64
CA HIS A 383 3.04 0.68 -19.04
C HIS A 383 3.78 1.46 -17.95
N ILE A 384 3.38 1.30 -16.69
CA ILE A 384 4.04 1.94 -15.54
C ILE A 384 5.49 1.45 -15.45
N ALA A 385 5.72 0.15 -15.37
CA ALA A 385 7.06 -0.42 -15.24
C ALA A 385 7.96 0.00 -16.41
N ARG A 386 7.44 -0.04 -17.65
CA ARG A 386 8.19 0.40 -18.83
C ARG A 386 8.52 1.89 -18.78
N ARG A 387 7.61 2.75 -18.31
CA ARG A 387 7.85 4.20 -18.18
C ARG A 387 9.07 4.47 -17.32
N TRP A 388 9.19 3.75 -16.21
CA TRP A 388 10.21 3.99 -15.19
C TRP A 388 11.52 3.26 -15.45
N LEU A 389 11.49 2.09 -16.09
CA LEU A 389 12.70 1.34 -16.40
C LEU A 389 13.38 1.83 -17.69
N LYS A 390 12.63 2.18 -18.74
CA LYS A 390 13.17 2.51 -20.06
C LYS A 390 14.30 3.56 -20.05
N PRO A 391 14.26 4.64 -19.25
CA PRO A 391 15.33 5.65 -19.20
C PRO A 391 16.70 5.10 -18.76
N HIS A 392 16.75 3.95 -18.11
CA HIS A 392 17.97 3.35 -17.57
C HIS A 392 18.71 2.44 -18.55
N PHE A 393 18.18 2.23 -19.76
CA PHE A 393 18.74 1.31 -20.74
C PHE A 393 18.98 2.00 -22.09
N GLY A 394 20.06 1.63 -22.78
CA GLY A 394 20.38 2.17 -24.10
C GLY A 394 19.47 1.61 -25.20
N SER A 395 18.88 0.43 -24.97
CA SER A 395 17.96 -0.20 -25.91
C SER A 395 16.96 -1.14 -25.23
N ARG A 396 15.87 -1.49 -25.94
CA ARG A 396 14.91 -2.50 -25.45
C ARG A 396 15.52 -3.90 -25.39
N GLU A 397 16.48 -4.20 -26.26
CA GLU A 397 17.16 -5.50 -26.27
C GLU A 397 17.98 -5.71 -24.99
N GLU A 398 18.73 -4.68 -24.58
CA GLU A 398 19.48 -4.68 -23.32
C GLU A 398 18.56 -4.89 -22.11
N MET A 399 17.43 -4.18 -22.07
CA MET A 399 16.40 -4.31 -21.04
C MET A 399 15.84 -5.75 -20.98
N ASN A 400 15.51 -6.35 -22.13
CA ASN A 400 15.03 -7.73 -22.21
C ASN A 400 16.09 -8.74 -21.75
N GLN A 401 17.36 -8.55 -22.12
CA GLN A 401 18.45 -9.43 -21.71
C GLN A 401 18.67 -9.38 -20.19
N LYS A 402 18.62 -8.19 -19.59
CA LYS A 402 18.72 -8.02 -18.13
C LYS A 402 17.55 -8.69 -17.41
N ALA A 403 16.31 -8.48 -17.88
CA ALA A 403 15.13 -9.16 -17.34
C ALA A 403 15.26 -10.69 -17.42
N ALA A 404 15.68 -11.23 -18.56
CA ALA A 404 15.87 -12.67 -18.74
C ALA A 404 16.91 -13.27 -17.78
N ALA A 405 18.01 -12.55 -17.52
CA ALA A 405 19.03 -12.99 -16.56
C ALA A 405 18.51 -13.04 -15.12
N LEU A 406 17.72 -12.04 -14.70
CA LEU A 406 17.08 -12.02 -13.39
C LEU A 406 16.08 -13.17 -13.24
N TRP A 407 15.27 -13.40 -14.28
CA TRP A 407 14.31 -14.51 -14.35
C TRP A 407 14.99 -15.88 -14.26
N GLN A 408 16.14 -16.06 -14.89
CA GLN A 408 16.89 -17.33 -14.79
C GLN A 408 17.26 -17.66 -13.35
N THR A 409 17.70 -16.67 -12.57
CA THR A 409 18.01 -16.84 -11.14
C THR A 409 16.75 -17.19 -10.34
N TYR A 410 15.64 -16.48 -10.59
CA TYR A 410 14.36 -16.75 -9.93
C TYR A 410 13.83 -18.16 -10.24
N GLU A 411 13.80 -18.54 -11.52
CA GLU A 411 13.34 -19.86 -11.95
C GLU A 411 14.17 -21.00 -11.35
N GLN A 412 15.48 -20.79 -11.16
CA GLN A 412 16.33 -21.80 -10.55
C GLN A 412 15.93 -22.03 -9.08
N LEU A 413 15.66 -20.97 -8.32
CA LEU A 413 15.16 -21.08 -6.94
C LEU A 413 13.84 -21.85 -6.90
N MET A 414 12.90 -21.48 -7.77
CA MET A 414 11.60 -22.12 -7.92
C MET A 414 11.73 -23.62 -8.22
N LYS A 415 12.57 -23.98 -9.19
CA LYS A 415 12.81 -25.38 -9.58
C LYS A 415 13.39 -26.21 -8.44
N GLU A 416 14.22 -25.63 -7.59
CA GLU A 416 14.74 -26.34 -6.41
C GLU A 416 13.66 -26.52 -5.32
N ASP A 417 12.82 -25.51 -5.05
CA ASP A 417 11.71 -25.67 -4.09
C ASP A 417 10.68 -26.70 -4.57
N CYS A 418 10.36 -26.74 -5.86
CA CYS A 418 9.43 -27.71 -6.44
C CYS A 418 9.88 -29.18 -6.30
N LYS A 419 11.16 -29.46 -6.00
CA LYS A 419 11.66 -30.82 -5.74
C LYS A 419 11.42 -31.29 -4.30
N LEU A 420 11.03 -30.38 -3.41
CA LEU A 420 10.81 -30.70 -2.01
C LEU A 420 9.50 -31.47 -1.83
N LEU A 421 9.41 -32.21 -0.73
CA LEU A 421 8.26 -33.05 -0.41
C LEU A 421 6.95 -32.24 -0.42
N GLY A 422 5.92 -32.81 -1.05
CA GLY A 422 4.56 -32.27 -1.07
C GLY A 422 4.24 -31.26 -2.18
N ARG A 423 5.26 -30.76 -2.92
CA ARG A 423 5.04 -29.75 -3.98
C ARG A 423 4.36 -30.31 -5.22
N ASP A 424 4.47 -31.60 -5.44
CA ASP A 424 3.94 -32.35 -6.57
C ASP A 424 2.52 -32.88 -6.36
N VAL A 425 2.11 -33.11 -5.11
CA VAL A 425 0.82 -33.77 -4.78
C VAL A 425 -0.23 -32.84 -4.19
N TRP A 426 0.16 -31.70 -3.61
CA TRP A 426 -0.77 -30.89 -2.81
C TRP A 426 -1.97 -30.36 -3.61
N TRP A 427 -1.78 -30.07 -4.90
CA TRP A 427 -2.83 -29.51 -5.76
C TRP A 427 -3.94 -30.52 -5.94
N ASP A 428 -3.60 -31.75 -6.32
CA ASP A 428 -4.57 -32.83 -6.53
C ASP A 428 -5.33 -33.12 -5.23
N GLU A 429 -4.63 -33.19 -4.10
CA GLU A 429 -5.24 -33.38 -2.77
C GLU A 429 -6.19 -32.22 -2.36
N PHE A 430 -5.87 -30.99 -2.76
CA PHE A 430 -6.73 -29.83 -2.54
C PHE A 430 -7.95 -29.87 -3.46
N TYR A 431 -7.73 -30.05 -4.76
CA TYR A 431 -8.80 -30.01 -5.76
C TYR A 431 -9.81 -31.14 -5.56
N GLU A 432 -9.37 -32.35 -5.16
CA GLU A 432 -10.28 -33.43 -4.79
C GLU A 432 -11.28 -33.04 -3.68
N LYS A 433 -10.90 -32.15 -2.77
CA LYS A 433 -11.76 -31.69 -1.66
C LYS A 433 -12.71 -30.55 -2.09
N VAL A 434 -12.31 -29.73 -3.05
CA VAL A 434 -13.04 -28.51 -3.41
C VAL A 434 -13.83 -28.60 -4.72
N ARG A 435 -13.53 -29.59 -5.57
CA ARG A 435 -14.14 -29.70 -6.92
C ARG A 435 -15.67 -29.75 -6.92
N ASP A 436 -16.29 -30.21 -5.83
CA ASP A 436 -17.75 -30.38 -5.69
C ASP A 436 -18.39 -29.23 -4.87
N LEU A 437 -17.60 -28.28 -4.33
CA LEU A 437 -18.13 -27.17 -3.52
C LEU A 437 -18.95 -26.17 -4.35
N ASP A 438 -18.67 -26.07 -5.65
CA ASP A 438 -19.36 -25.17 -6.58
C ASP A 438 -20.69 -25.75 -7.10
N GLU A 439 -20.92 -27.07 -7.00
CA GLU A 439 -22.10 -27.73 -7.57
C GLU A 439 -23.39 -27.56 -6.74
N HIS A 440 -23.32 -26.91 -5.57
CA HIS A 440 -24.42 -26.84 -4.60
C HIS A 440 -24.88 -25.40 -4.26
N ARG A 441 -24.45 -24.41 -5.04
CA ARG A 441 -24.92 -23.01 -4.99
C ARG A 441 -25.43 -22.58 -6.34
#